data_AF-A0A1Q9C7I3-F1
#
_entry.id   AF-A0A1Q9C7I3-F1
#
_cell.length_a   1.000
_cell.length_b   1.000
_cell.length_c   1.000
_cell.angle_alpha   90.00
_cell.angle_beta   90.00
_cell.angle_gamma   90.00
#
_symmetry.space_group_name_H-M   'P 1'
#
loop_
_entity.id
_entity.type
_entity.pdbx_description
1 polymer ?
#
loop_
_entity_poly.entity_id
_entity_poly.type
_entity_poly.pdbx_seq_one_letter_code
_entity_poly.pdbx_strand_id
1 'polypeptide(L)'
;MTMVEKVLVVVTFVISLAVNGLAASGVFGQSIGAISAQYPTYVTPDGLTFLIWSVIYTLELILVIAQCFPSESAEKLLQQGRSCCLTSTTVRVRLIIAFLLNALWLPVYVNLYWGKALLIIVLYLIFLLLAYIDINTLTTTSFLEWVLYGAGIACNISWVLVATAANLFTLLGSFGWEDVYGVAGTPWAAVLVVAVVASVAVVIGSMRSDFAWSITAAWALGGLHRQHTISDPSSFPPEAMNKTLALCALWAAIVVGVATVTGLFLIPYNGAFKSKGRETEHKPLSTSSEESSAAMANIGEKLLVLLTFLFSLVINGLAASGSLSADTIAEVSDKYPTYVTPDRLTFAVWGVIYILELVLVVAQFGTSERTEKALSKLGCLTSLSVRWRLIIAFLLNALWLPLYTNLQFGKALLVIILYLILLLSIYIDVNTVSLQSFWEWVVYGSGIACNLSWVIVATLANKLNLAASYGIGVDQYGVAGTPHFAILLVALLAAKAIVMGTARSDLAWSLVAVWFLAGLYRQHTYPSNFPQEAMSRTLALVCLWSGCVVSLATVCGLFMTSSNGAFRPNDGAAE
;
A
#
# COMPACT_ATOMS: atom_id res chain seq x y z
N MET A 1 -18.38 34.71 19.01
CA MET A 1 -18.55 33.79 17.87
C MET A 1 -18.27 32.35 18.26
N THR A 2 -17.13 32.08 18.93
CA THR A 2 -16.72 30.73 19.39
C THR A 2 -17.73 30.01 20.29
N MET A 3 -18.36 30.69 21.26
CA MET A 3 -19.36 30.06 22.13
C MET A 3 -20.62 29.60 21.36
N VAL A 4 -21.03 30.37 20.36
CA VAL A 4 -22.18 30.02 19.50
C VAL A 4 -21.86 28.78 18.68
N GLU A 5 -20.68 28.71 18.07
CA GLU A 5 -20.24 27.52 17.33
C GLU A 5 -20.20 26.27 18.22
N LYS A 6 -19.65 26.38 19.45
CA LYS A 6 -19.62 25.26 20.41
C LYS A 6 -21.01 24.71 20.70
N VAL A 7 -21.98 25.60 20.97
CA VAL A 7 -23.37 25.20 21.22
C VAL A 7 -24.00 24.59 19.96
N LEU A 8 -23.77 25.16 18.79
CA LEU A 8 -24.32 24.65 17.54
C LEU A 8 -23.78 23.28 17.17
N VAL A 9 -22.50 22.97 17.43
CA VAL A 9 -21.93 21.62 17.26
C VAL A 9 -22.71 20.60 18.10
N VAL A 10 -22.98 20.91 19.38
CA VAL A 10 -23.77 20.04 20.26
C VAL A 10 -25.19 19.86 19.75
N VAL A 11 -25.88 20.97 19.45
CA VAL A 11 -27.28 20.94 19.01
C VAL A 11 -27.44 20.16 17.70
N THR A 12 -26.58 20.42 16.71
CA THR A 12 -26.67 19.74 15.41
C THR A 12 -26.32 18.26 15.48
N PHE A 13 -25.38 17.86 16.34
CA PHE A 13 -25.12 16.45 16.63
C PHE A 13 -26.34 15.75 17.25
N VAL A 14 -26.98 16.37 18.25
CA VAL A 14 -28.20 15.83 18.88
C VAL A 14 -29.34 15.71 17.86
N ILE A 15 -29.52 16.71 17.00
CA ILE A 15 -30.50 16.65 15.89
C ILE A 15 -30.17 15.47 14.96
N SER A 16 -28.91 15.30 14.57
CA SER A 16 -28.50 14.20 13.71
C SER A 16 -28.81 12.83 14.33
N LEU A 17 -28.49 12.64 15.62
CA LEU A 17 -28.76 11.39 16.31
C LEU A 17 -30.27 11.11 16.42
N ALA A 18 -31.05 12.13 16.76
CA ALA A 18 -32.50 12.01 16.90
C ALA A 18 -33.17 11.68 15.56
N VAL A 19 -32.85 12.44 14.50
CA VAL A 19 -33.44 12.23 13.16
C VAL A 19 -33.03 10.87 12.59
N ASN A 20 -31.76 10.46 12.76
CA ASN A 20 -31.31 9.17 12.26
C ASN A 20 -31.93 7.99 13.04
N GLY A 21 -32.13 8.15 14.36
CA GLY A 21 -32.86 7.18 15.17
C GLY A 21 -34.33 7.04 14.75
N LEU A 22 -35.02 8.15 14.47
CA LEU A 22 -36.40 8.17 13.98
C LEU A 22 -36.53 7.55 12.57
N ALA A 23 -35.56 7.79 11.69
CA ALA A 23 -35.54 7.19 10.37
C ALA A 23 -35.29 5.67 10.44
N ALA A 24 -34.37 5.24 11.31
CA ALA A 24 -34.10 3.83 11.53
C ALA A 24 -35.29 3.07 12.13
N SER A 25 -36.09 3.72 12.99
CA SER A 25 -37.29 3.12 13.60
C SER A 25 -38.51 3.05 12.69
N GLY A 26 -38.46 3.66 11.49
CA GLY A 26 -39.58 3.68 10.54
C GLY A 26 -40.60 4.80 10.78
N VAL A 27 -40.27 5.82 11.58
CA VAL A 27 -41.19 6.97 11.76
C VAL A 27 -41.39 7.76 10.46
N PHE A 28 -40.39 7.79 9.59
CA PHE A 28 -40.47 8.44 8.28
C PHE A 28 -40.89 7.50 7.14
N GLY A 29 -41.41 6.31 7.44
CA GLY A 29 -41.81 5.30 6.45
C GLY A 29 -41.18 3.93 6.72
N GLN A 30 -40.71 3.25 5.68
CA GLN A 30 -39.99 1.99 5.87
C GLN A 30 -38.62 2.24 6.53
N SER A 31 -38.17 1.28 7.34
CA SER A 31 -36.82 1.35 7.90
C SER A 31 -35.77 1.27 6.79
N ILE A 32 -34.60 1.86 7.01
CA ILE A 32 -33.50 1.79 6.03
C ILE A 32 -33.09 0.34 5.71
N GLY A 33 -33.17 -0.57 6.68
CA GLY A 33 -32.91 -1.99 6.46
C GLY A 33 -33.92 -2.62 5.49
N ALA A 34 -35.21 -2.32 5.67
CA ALA A 34 -36.26 -2.80 4.78
C ALA A 34 -36.14 -2.24 3.35
N ILE A 35 -35.72 -0.98 3.22
CA ILE A 35 -35.45 -0.37 1.91
C ILE A 35 -34.21 -1.00 1.26
N SER A 36 -33.13 -1.21 2.03
CA SER A 36 -31.92 -1.85 1.53
C SER A 36 -32.17 -3.29 1.04
N ALA A 37 -33.09 -4.01 1.69
CA ALA A 37 -33.53 -5.34 1.25
C ALA A 37 -34.37 -5.31 -0.03
N GLN A 38 -35.19 -4.27 -0.22
CA GLN A 38 -36.01 -4.07 -1.43
C GLN A 38 -35.21 -3.62 -2.65
N TYR A 39 -34.13 -2.87 -2.43
CA TYR A 39 -33.26 -2.34 -3.47
C TYR A 39 -31.81 -2.82 -3.24
N PRO A 40 -31.53 -4.12 -3.40
CA PRO A 40 -30.21 -4.68 -3.17
C PRO A 40 -29.21 -4.12 -4.18
N THR A 41 -27.97 -3.90 -3.75
CA THR A 41 -26.87 -3.48 -4.64
C THR A 41 -25.66 -4.37 -4.43
N TYR A 42 -24.83 -4.50 -5.48
CA TYR A 42 -23.58 -5.24 -5.40
C TYR A 42 -22.50 -4.63 -4.49
N VAL A 43 -22.72 -3.44 -3.91
CA VAL A 43 -21.74 -2.77 -3.02
C VAL A 43 -22.24 -2.56 -1.60
N THR A 44 -23.52 -2.83 -1.34
CA THR A 44 -24.09 -2.69 0.01
C THR A 44 -23.61 -3.85 0.90
N PRO A 45 -22.95 -3.58 2.03
CA PRO A 45 -22.54 -4.64 2.95
C PRO A 45 -23.73 -5.21 3.73
N ASP A 46 -23.53 -6.34 4.40
CA ASP A 46 -24.55 -6.99 5.23
C ASP A 46 -25.04 -6.11 6.39
N GLY A 47 -26.23 -6.42 6.91
CA GLY A 47 -26.90 -5.64 7.97
C GLY A 47 -26.06 -5.47 9.24
N LEU A 48 -25.26 -6.48 9.63
CA LEU A 48 -24.35 -6.40 10.78
C LEU A 48 -23.34 -5.25 10.64
N THR A 49 -22.91 -4.95 9.41
CA THR A 49 -21.89 -3.94 9.15
C THR A 49 -22.35 -2.54 9.54
N PHE A 50 -23.66 -2.28 9.52
CA PHE A 50 -24.21 -0.99 9.94
C PHE A 50 -24.05 -0.69 11.44
N LEU A 51 -23.62 -1.65 12.27
CA LEU A 51 -23.20 -1.41 13.66
C LEU A 51 -22.01 -0.43 13.77
N ILE A 52 -21.30 -0.17 12.67
CA ILE A 52 -20.26 0.86 12.60
C ILE A 52 -20.77 2.24 13.02
N TRP A 53 -22.05 2.55 12.80
CA TRP A 53 -22.64 3.82 13.23
C TRP A 53 -22.60 4.00 14.74
N SER A 54 -22.73 2.92 15.53
CA SER A 54 -22.57 2.99 16.99
C SER A 54 -21.16 3.46 17.38
N VAL A 55 -20.14 2.97 16.66
CA VAL A 55 -18.73 3.38 16.86
C VAL A 55 -18.53 4.82 16.42
N ILE A 56 -19.02 5.20 15.24
CA ILE A 56 -18.94 6.56 14.70
C ILE A 56 -19.59 7.56 15.68
N TYR A 57 -20.84 7.35 16.05
CA TYR A 57 -21.55 8.26 16.96
C TYR A 57 -20.91 8.32 18.35
N THR A 58 -20.31 7.24 18.84
CA THR A 58 -19.57 7.27 20.11
C THR A 58 -18.32 8.15 20.00
N LEU A 59 -17.53 8.00 18.95
CA LEU A 59 -16.34 8.82 18.72
C LEU A 59 -16.68 10.30 18.45
N GLU A 60 -17.77 10.55 17.73
CA GLU A 60 -18.26 11.91 17.50
C GLU A 60 -18.83 12.55 18.77
N LEU A 61 -19.51 11.78 19.63
CA LEU A 61 -19.94 12.27 20.94
C LEU A 61 -18.74 12.69 21.80
N ILE A 62 -17.65 11.91 21.78
CA ILE A 62 -16.40 12.28 22.44
C ILE A 62 -15.90 13.64 21.91
N LEU A 63 -15.89 13.83 20.59
CA LEU A 63 -15.52 15.11 19.97
C LEU A 63 -16.43 16.25 20.42
N VAL A 64 -17.75 16.05 20.36
CA VAL A 64 -18.77 17.04 20.71
C VAL A 64 -18.64 17.50 22.16
N ILE A 65 -18.29 16.58 23.08
CA ILE A 65 -18.01 16.90 24.49
C ILE A 65 -16.65 17.59 24.63
N ALA A 66 -15.60 17.04 24.02
CA ALA A 66 -14.23 17.55 24.15
C ALA A 66 -14.09 18.98 23.64
N GLN A 67 -14.73 19.31 22.50
CA GLN A 67 -14.64 20.64 21.88
C GLN A 67 -15.29 21.76 22.70
N CYS A 68 -16.11 21.42 23.72
CA CYS A 68 -16.64 22.39 24.68
C CYS A 68 -15.53 22.90 25.63
N PHE A 69 -14.58 22.03 25.97
CA PHE A 69 -13.48 22.28 26.91
C PHE A 69 -12.09 22.05 26.28
N PRO A 70 -11.76 22.68 25.14
CA PRO A 70 -10.52 22.42 24.44
C PRO A 70 -9.34 23.10 25.15
N SER A 71 -8.16 22.50 25.06
CA SER A 71 -6.90 23.18 25.37
C SER A 71 -6.66 24.33 24.39
N GLU A 72 -5.75 25.25 24.70
CA GLU A 72 -5.41 26.35 23.79
C GLU A 72 -4.92 25.86 22.41
N SER A 73 -4.16 24.75 22.38
CA SER A 73 -3.72 24.12 21.15
C SER A 73 -4.90 23.56 20.34
N ALA A 74 -5.79 22.83 21.00
CA ALA A 74 -6.98 22.27 20.36
C ALA A 74 -7.96 23.35 19.89
N GLU A 75 -8.09 24.46 20.62
CA GLU A 75 -8.93 25.59 20.20
C GLU A 75 -8.39 26.22 18.91
N LYS A 76 -7.06 26.34 18.75
CA LYS A 76 -6.45 26.80 17.49
C LYS A 76 -6.75 25.84 16.33
N LEU A 77 -6.67 24.53 16.56
CA LEU A 77 -7.03 23.52 15.56
C LEU A 77 -8.51 23.62 15.16
N LEU A 78 -9.43 23.76 16.13
CA LEU A 78 -10.86 23.83 15.88
C LEU A 78 -11.30 25.14 15.20
N GLN A 79 -10.55 26.22 15.40
CA GLN A 79 -10.73 27.50 14.71
C GLN A 79 -9.98 27.59 13.38
N GLN A 80 -9.15 26.59 13.06
CA GLN A 80 -8.38 26.57 11.82
C GLN A 80 -9.35 26.53 10.63
N GLY A 81 -9.18 27.47 9.70
CA GLY A 81 -10.01 27.60 8.51
C GLY A 81 -9.24 28.00 7.26
N ARG A 82 -7.89 28.02 7.34
CA ARG A 82 -7.01 28.62 6.32
C ARG A 82 -6.40 27.63 5.32
N SER A 83 -6.55 26.32 5.52
CA SER A 83 -5.82 25.32 4.71
C SER A 83 -6.49 24.98 3.38
N CYS A 84 -7.79 25.28 3.19
CA CYS A 84 -8.53 24.91 1.98
C CYS A 84 -9.23 26.11 1.32
N CYS A 85 -9.12 26.19 -0.01
CA CYS A 85 -9.58 27.29 -0.87
C CYS A 85 -11.10 27.35 -1.08
N LEU A 86 -11.86 26.31 -0.70
CA LEU A 86 -13.28 26.19 -1.05
C LEU A 86 -14.22 26.92 -0.06
N THR A 87 -13.95 26.81 1.24
CA THR A 87 -14.74 27.45 2.29
C THR A 87 -13.80 27.93 3.39
N SER A 88 -13.59 29.25 3.51
CA SER A 88 -12.74 29.85 4.57
C SER A 88 -13.41 29.81 5.96
N THR A 89 -14.03 28.68 6.31
CA THR A 89 -14.81 28.44 7.53
C THR A 89 -14.00 27.63 8.55
N THR A 90 -14.35 27.76 9.83
CA THR A 90 -13.75 27.00 10.94
C THR A 90 -14.13 25.52 10.87
N VAL A 91 -13.35 24.66 11.51
CA VAL A 91 -13.68 23.22 11.61
C VAL A 91 -15.05 23.01 12.26
N ARG A 92 -15.39 23.78 13.30
CA ARG A 92 -16.71 23.71 13.95
C ARG A 92 -17.86 23.96 12.97
N VAL A 93 -17.75 24.98 12.13
CA VAL A 93 -18.78 25.27 11.11
C VAL A 93 -18.91 24.12 10.12
N ARG A 94 -17.79 23.51 9.70
CA ARG A 94 -17.82 22.34 8.81
C ARG A 94 -18.51 21.14 9.46
N LEU A 95 -18.26 20.90 10.75
CA LEU A 95 -18.92 19.84 11.52
C LEU A 95 -20.41 20.11 11.72
N ILE A 96 -20.81 21.36 12.00
CA ILE A 96 -22.22 21.77 12.08
C ILE A 96 -22.94 21.42 10.77
N ILE A 97 -22.35 21.78 9.63
CA ILE A 97 -22.92 21.47 8.31
C ILE A 97 -22.94 19.95 8.08
N ALA A 98 -21.86 19.25 8.41
CA ALA A 98 -21.77 17.80 8.27
C ALA A 98 -22.86 17.08 9.09
N PHE A 99 -23.10 17.47 10.35
CA PHE A 99 -24.15 16.88 11.17
C PHE A 99 -25.57 17.19 10.65
N LEU A 100 -25.81 18.40 10.13
CA LEU A 100 -27.09 18.72 9.49
C LEU A 100 -27.32 17.90 8.21
N LEU A 101 -26.28 17.72 7.39
CA LEU A 101 -26.35 16.86 6.20
C LEU A 101 -26.54 15.40 6.59
N ASN A 102 -25.87 14.93 7.66
CA ASN A 102 -26.05 13.60 8.22
C ASN A 102 -27.50 13.36 8.70
N ALA A 103 -28.13 14.37 9.32
CA ALA A 103 -29.54 14.32 9.70
C ALA A 103 -30.48 14.30 8.49
N LEU A 104 -30.11 15.00 7.41
CA LEU A 104 -31.00 15.24 6.28
C LEU A 104 -31.03 14.09 5.27
N TRP A 105 -29.89 13.44 4.98
CA TRP A 105 -29.83 12.47 3.88
C TRP A 105 -30.73 11.26 4.13
N LEU A 106 -30.83 10.80 5.38
CA LEU A 106 -31.51 9.55 5.70
C LEU A 106 -33.03 9.65 5.53
N PRO A 107 -33.74 10.68 6.05
CA PRO A 107 -35.14 10.93 5.71
C PRO A 107 -35.40 11.06 4.20
N VAL A 108 -34.48 11.71 3.46
CA VAL A 108 -34.61 11.85 2.00
C VAL A 108 -34.44 10.50 1.30
N TYR A 109 -33.51 9.68 1.75
CA TYR A 109 -33.26 8.33 1.24
C TYR A 109 -34.43 7.40 1.50
N VAL A 110 -34.98 7.38 2.72
CA VAL A 110 -36.10 6.47 3.05
C VAL A 110 -37.41 6.82 2.33
N ASN A 111 -37.52 8.05 1.82
CA ASN A 111 -38.61 8.48 0.95
C ASN A 111 -38.29 8.28 -0.55
N LEU A 112 -37.29 7.45 -0.89
CA LEU A 112 -36.92 7.02 -2.24
C LEU A 112 -36.45 8.16 -3.16
N TYR A 113 -36.07 9.32 -2.61
CA TYR A 113 -35.51 10.43 -3.40
C TYR A 113 -34.01 10.23 -3.66
N TRP A 114 -33.64 9.15 -4.36
CA TRP A 114 -32.26 8.67 -4.54
C TRP A 114 -31.28 9.75 -4.98
N GLY A 115 -31.61 10.52 -6.04
CA GLY A 115 -30.72 11.54 -6.57
C GLY A 115 -30.48 12.71 -5.61
N LYS A 116 -31.51 13.11 -4.84
CA LYS A 116 -31.37 14.15 -3.81
C LYS A 116 -30.58 13.62 -2.62
N ALA A 117 -30.81 12.37 -2.22
CA ALA A 117 -30.03 11.72 -1.18
C ALA A 117 -28.55 11.63 -1.56
N LEU A 118 -28.22 11.23 -2.80
CA LEU A 118 -26.85 11.20 -3.30
C LEU A 118 -26.18 12.58 -3.22
N LEU A 119 -26.87 13.64 -3.66
CA LEU A 119 -26.34 15.00 -3.57
C LEU A 119 -26.02 15.40 -2.12
N ILE A 120 -26.91 15.10 -1.17
CA ILE A 120 -26.70 15.39 0.25
C ILE A 120 -25.53 14.58 0.81
N ILE A 121 -25.41 13.29 0.46
CA ILE A 121 -24.31 12.41 0.88
C ILE A 121 -22.96 12.90 0.33
N VAL A 122 -22.92 13.37 -0.93
CA VAL A 122 -21.70 13.94 -1.52
C VAL A 122 -21.30 15.24 -0.83
N LEU A 123 -22.25 16.13 -0.56
CA LEU A 123 -21.98 17.34 0.22
C LEU A 123 -21.48 16.99 1.63
N TYR A 124 -22.10 15.98 2.26
CA TYR A 124 -21.69 15.50 3.56
C TYR A 124 -20.25 15.00 3.55
N LEU A 125 -19.90 14.17 2.56
CA LEU A 125 -18.55 13.68 2.33
C LEU A 125 -17.54 14.82 2.14
N ILE A 126 -17.89 15.86 1.38
CA ILE A 126 -17.04 17.04 1.16
C ILE A 126 -16.78 17.77 2.49
N PHE A 127 -17.81 18.05 3.29
CA PHE A 127 -17.63 18.75 4.57
C PHE A 127 -16.84 17.93 5.59
N LEU A 128 -17.03 16.61 5.62
CA LEU A 128 -16.18 15.72 6.40
C LEU A 128 -14.73 15.72 5.91
N LEU A 129 -14.50 15.74 4.59
CA LEU A 129 -13.15 15.81 4.01
C LEU A 129 -12.46 17.11 4.40
N LEU A 130 -13.18 18.23 4.33
CA LEU A 130 -12.67 19.52 4.75
C LEU A 130 -12.34 19.53 6.25
N ALA A 131 -13.16 18.91 7.11
CA ALA A 131 -12.85 18.78 8.53
C ALA A 131 -11.62 17.88 8.76
N TYR A 132 -11.53 16.76 8.04
CA TYR A 132 -10.44 15.79 8.12
C TYR A 132 -9.08 16.37 7.70
N ILE A 133 -9.05 17.20 6.65
CA ILE A 133 -7.81 17.85 6.18
C ILE A 133 -7.21 18.74 7.27
N ASP A 134 -8.03 19.41 8.07
CA ASP A 134 -7.56 20.25 9.18
C ASP A 134 -7.29 19.46 10.46
N ILE A 135 -8.08 18.41 10.76
CA ILE A 135 -7.90 17.56 11.96
C ILE A 135 -7.68 16.10 11.56
N ASN A 136 -6.42 15.68 11.63
CA ASN A 136 -5.98 14.29 11.42
C ASN A 136 -4.70 14.02 12.23
N THR A 137 -4.21 12.79 12.15
CA THR A 137 -3.00 12.32 12.85
C THR A 137 -1.75 13.18 12.64
N LEU A 138 -1.62 13.89 11.51
CA LEU A 138 -0.48 14.77 11.20
C LEU A 138 -0.63 16.19 11.78
N THR A 139 -1.85 16.64 12.08
CA THR A 139 -2.11 17.97 12.62
C THR A 139 -2.29 17.98 14.14
N THR A 140 -2.70 16.86 14.72
CA THR A 140 -2.80 16.69 16.18
C THR A 140 -1.43 16.44 16.83
N THR A 141 -1.26 16.90 18.08
CA THR A 141 0.01 16.83 18.80
C THR A 141 0.20 15.53 19.60
N SER A 142 -0.86 14.76 19.82
CA SER A 142 -0.81 13.50 20.57
C SER A 142 -1.90 12.53 20.13
N PHE A 143 -1.70 11.25 20.42
CA PHE A 143 -2.71 10.22 20.21
C PHE A 143 -4.04 10.56 20.90
N LEU A 144 -4.00 11.04 22.14
CA LEU A 144 -5.20 11.42 22.88
C LEU A 144 -5.94 12.58 22.21
N GLU A 145 -5.22 13.63 21.78
CA GLU A 145 -5.83 14.74 21.05
C GLU A 145 -6.50 14.27 19.74
N TRP A 146 -5.90 13.31 19.04
CA TRP A 146 -6.52 12.69 17.86
C TRP A 146 -7.74 11.85 18.19
N VAL A 147 -7.72 11.05 19.27
CA VAL A 147 -8.93 10.33 19.70
C VAL A 147 -10.07 11.30 20.00
N LEU A 148 -9.75 12.41 20.67
CA LEU A 148 -10.74 13.42 21.06
C LEU A 148 -11.32 14.16 19.86
N TYR A 149 -10.52 14.54 18.85
CA TYR A 149 -10.97 15.48 17.81
C TYR A 149 -10.94 14.92 16.38
N GLY A 150 -10.17 13.88 16.09
CA GLY A 150 -9.93 13.39 14.73
C GLY A 150 -10.54 12.01 14.43
N ALA A 151 -10.49 11.08 15.38
CA ALA A 151 -10.86 9.68 15.15
C ALA A 151 -12.32 9.51 14.69
N GLY A 152 -13.25 10.26 15.28
CA GLY A 152 -14.67 10.24 14.87
C GLY A 152 -14.87 10.71 13.43
N ILE A 153 -14.22 11.82 13.06
CA ILE A 153 -14.25 12.37 11.70
C ILE A 153 -13.69 11.34 10.70
N ALA A 154 -12.55 10.72 11.02
CA ALA A 154 -11.87 9.73 10.18
C ALA A 154 -12.69 8.45 9.97
N CYS A 155 -13.34 7.93 11.00
CA CYS A 155 -14.29 6.81 10.87
C CYS A 155 -15.47 7.20 9.98
N ASN A 156 -16.06 8.37 10.22
CA ASN A 156 -17.27 8.80 9.52
C ASN A 156 -17.03 8.98 8.02
N ILE A 157 -16.01 9.75 7.64
CA ILE A 157 -15.68 9.99 6.23
C ILE A 157 -15.33 8.69 5.48
N SER A 158 -14.66 7.74 6.14
CA SER A 158 -14.34 6.43 5.58
C SER A 158 -15.61 5.63 5.27
N TRP A 159 -16.57 5.63 6.19
CA TRP A 159 -17.87 4.98 5.99
C TRP A 159 -18.72 5.69 4.92
N VAL A 160 -18.77 7.02 4.94
CA VAL A 160 -19.56 7.82 3.99
C VAL A 160 -19.04 7.65 2.56
N LEU A 161 -17.73 7.41 2.37
CA LEU A 161 -17.18 7.05 1.06
C LEU A 161 -17.83 5.77 0.50
N VAL A 162 -18.02 4.75 1.33
CA VAL A 162 -18.72 3.50 0.95
C VAL A 162 -20.21 3.76 0.71
N ALA A 163 -20.86 4.51 1.60
CA ALA A 163 -22.27 4.86 1.48
C ALA A 163 -22.58 5.66 0.20
N THR A 164 -21.65 6.52 -0.23
CA THR A 164 -21.77 7.27 -1.49
C THR A 164 -21.83 6.31 -2.69
N ALA A 165 -20.97 5.29 -2.72
CA ALA A 165 -20.97 4.29 -3.78
C ALA A 165 -22.26 3.44 -3.75
N ALA A 166 -22.72 3.01 -2.56
CA ALA A 166 -23.97 2.28 -2.43
C ALA A 166 -25.18 3.08 -2.92
N ASN A 167 -25.26 4.36 -2.55
CA ASN A 167 -26.35 5.23 -2.99
C ASN A 167 -26.30 5.48 -4.51
N LEU A 168 -25.11 5.63 -5.09
CA LEU A 168 -24.95 5.73 -6.54
C LEU A 168 -25.47 4.47 -7.25
N PHE A 169 -25.21 3.28 -6.72
CA PHE A 169 -25.75 2.04 -7.27
C PHE A 169 -27.27 2.02 -7.18
N THR A 170 -27.86 2.37 -6.03
CA THR A 170 -29.32 2.45 -5.87
C THR A 170 -29.95 3.43 -6.86
N LEU A 171 -29.35 4.61 -7.04
CA LEU A 171 -29.82 5.61 -8.02
C LEU A 171 -29.78 5.07 -9.45
N LEU A 172 -28.66 4.47 -9.85
CA LEU A 172 -28.52 3.92 -11.20
C LEU A 172 -29.44 2.71 -11.43
N GLY A 173 -29.64 1.87 -10.40
CA GLY A 173 -30.63 0.80 -10.39
C GLY A 173 -32.04 1.31 -10.66
N SER A 174 -32.41 2.44 -10.05
CA SER A 174 -33.71 3.09 -10.32
C SER A 174 -33.90 3.59 -11.77
N PHE A 175 -32.80 3.70 -12.54
CA PHE A 175 -32.84 3.97 -13.99
C PHE A 175 -32.76 2.69 -14.85
N GLY A 176 -32.86 1.52 -14.24
CA GLY A 176 -32.83 0.21 -14.90
C GLY A 176 -31.46 -0.45 -14.97
N TRP A 177 -30.44 0.07 -14.27
CA TRP A 177 -29.13 -0.60 -14.17
C TRP A 177 -29.13 -1.67 -13.10
N GLU A 178 -29.89 -2.74 -13.35
CA GLU A 178 -30.03 -3.90 -12.49
C GLU A 178 -29.74 -5.18 -13.29
N ASP A 179 -29.33 -6.23 -12.59
CA ASP A 179 -29.19 -7.55 -13.20
C ASP A 179 -30.53 -8.30 -13.29
N VAL A 180 -30.49 -9.55 -13.77
CA VAL A 180 -31.67 -10.41 -13.91
C VAL A 180 -32.34 -10.77 -12.58
N TYR A 181 -31.69 -10.52 -11.45
CA TYR A 181 -32.17 -10.80 -10.10
C TYR A 181 -32.68 -9.53 -9.40
N GLY A 182 -32.71 -8.39 -10.09
CA GLY A 182 -33.12 -7.11 -9.53
C GLY A 182 -32.06 -6.48 -8.61
N VAL A 183 -30.79 -6.87 -8.74
CA VAL A 183 -29.68 -6.29 -7.98
C VAL A 183 -29.05 -5.15 -8.79
N ALA A 184 -28.98 -3.96 -8.20
CA ALA A 184 -28.40 -2.80 -8.85
C ALA A 184 -26.89 -2.95 -9.06
N GLY A 185 -26.44 -2.62 -10.28
CA GLY A 185 -25.05 -2.67 -10.69
C GLY A 185 -24.59 -4.01 -11.27
N THR A 186 -23.27 -4.22 -11.27
CA THR A 186 -22.66 -5.49 -11.67
C THR A 186 -21.56 -5.88 -10.69
N PRO A 187 -21.20 -7.18 -10.58
CA PRO A 187 -20.07 -7.60 -9.76
C PRO A 187 -18.77 -6.86 -10.10
N TRP A 188 -18.54 -6.54 -11.37
CA TRP A 188 -17.33 -5.84 -11.82
C TRP A 188 -17.30 -4.37 -11.43
N ALA A 189 -18.44 -3.67 -11.51
CA ALA A 189 -18.53 -2.32 -10.99
C ALA A 189 -18.30 -2.29 -9.48
N ALA A 190 -18.79 -3.31 -8.75
CA ALA A 190 -18.53 -3.43 -7.32
C ALA A 190 -17.07 -3.75 -6.99
N VAL A 191 -16.40 -4.59 -7.77
CA VAL A 191 -14.94 -4.83 -7.65
C VAL A 191 -14.16 -3.53 -7.83
N LEU A 192 -14.56 -2.66 -8.76
CA LEU A 192 -13.95 -1.33 -8.92
C LEU A 192 -14.13 -0.46 -7.67
N VAL A 193 -15.33 -0.44 -7.08
CA VAL A 193 -15.59 0.30 -5.83
C VAL A 193 -14.73 -0.25 -4.69
N VAL A 194 -14.66 -1.56 -4.53
CA VAL A 194 -13.77 -2.24 -3.55
C VAL A 194 -12.33 -1.79 -3.73
N ALA A 195 -11.83 -1.79 -4.97
CA ALA A 195 -10.49 -1.36 -5.30
C ALA A 195 -10.23 0.11 -4.90
N VAL A 196 -11.16 1.02 -5.19
CA VAL A 196 -11.05 2.44 -4.84
C VAL A 196 -11.05 2.66 -3.33
N VAL A 197 -12.04 2.11 -2.62
CA VAL A 197 -12.17 2.22 -1.15
C VAL A 197 -10.91 1.71 -0.46
N ALA A 198 -10.43 0.54 -0.87
CA ALA A 198 -9.23 -0.06 -0.30
C ALA A 198 -7.96 0.72 -0.63
N SER A 199 -7.82 1.26 -1.85
CA SER A 199 -6.66 2.08 -2.23
C SER A 199 -6.57 3.34 -1.37
N VAL A 200 -7.69 4.05 -1.19
CA VAL A 200 -7.75 5.23 -0.33
C VAL A 200 -7.39 4.85 1.11
N ALA A 201 -7.98 3.79 1.65
CA ALA A 201 -7.69 3.33 3.00
C ALA A 201 -6.23 2.90 3.19
N VAL A 202 -5.62 2.22 2.22
CA VAL A 202 -4.19 1.86 2.25
C VAL A 202 -3.32 3.11 2.30
N VAL A 203 -3.59 4.10 1.45
CA VAL A 203 -2.81 5.35 1.41
C VAL A 203 -2.96 6.11 2.72
N ILE A 204 -4.19 6.30 3.21
CA ILE A 204 -4.45 7.02 4.47
C ILE A 204 -3.84 6.27 5.66
N GLY A 205 -4.04 4.95 5.75
CA GLY A 205 -3.50 4.11 6.82
C GLY A 205 -1.98 4.07 6.84
N SER A 206 -1.33 3.89 5.68
CA SER A 206 0.13 3.76 5.62
C SER A 206 0.86 5.10 5.71
N MET A 207 0.34 6.16 5.08
CA MET A 207 1.04 7.45 4.99
C MET A 207 0.67 8.41 6.11
N ARG A 208 -0.59 8.41 6.56
CA ARG A 208 -1.03 9.25 7.67
C ARG A 208 -1.04 8.49 9.00
N SER A 209 -0.85 7.18 9.00
CA SER A 209 -1.01 6.36 10.22
C SER A 209 -2.41 6.49 10.84
N ASP A 210 -3.42 6.83 10.02
CA ASP A 210 -4.80 6.99 10.46
C ASP A 210 -5.55 5.66 10.35
N PHE A 211 -5.49 4.92 11.44
CA PHE A 211 -6.09 3.60 11.52
C PHE A 211 -7.60 3.63 11.74
N ALA A 212 -8.18 4.73 12.24
CA ALA A 212 -9.63 4.87 12.37
C ALA A 212 -10.28 4.81 10.97
N TRP A 213 -9.75 5.57 10.02
CA TRP A 213 -10.18 5.50 8.62
C TRP A 213 -10.05 4.08 8.06
N SER A 214 -8.88 3.48 8.26
CA SER A 214 -8.50 2.23 7.60
C SER A 214 -9.27 1.02 8.15
N ILE A 215 -9.49 0.96 9.47
CA ILE A 215 -10.30 -0.08 10.11
C ILE A 215 -11.76 0.04 9.70
N THR A 216 -12.31 1.24 9.58
CA THR A 216 -13.68 1.43 9.08
C THR A 216 -13.85 0.92 7.65
N ALA A 217 -12.88 1.19 6.77
CA ALA A 217 -12.90 0.67 5.41
C ALA A 217 -12.78 -0.87 5.39
N ALA A 218 -11.86 -1.44 6.17
CA ALA A 218 -11.71 -2.89 6.28
C ALA A 218 -12.98 -3.57 6.84
N TRP A 219 -13.65 -2.95 7.81
CA TRP A 219 -14.94 -3.41 8.35
C TRP A 219 -16.02 -3.43 7.28
N ALA A 220 -16.15 -2.36 6.49
CA ALA A 220 -17.12 -2.28 5.39
C ALA A 220 -16.86 -3.35 4.31
N LEU A 221 -15.60 -3.55 3.93
CA LEU A 221 -15.18 -4.57 2.97
C LEU A 221 -15.42 -6.00 3.50
N GLY A 222 -15.19 -6.23 4.79
CA GLY A 222 -15.54 -7.50 5.45
C GLY A 222 -17.05 -7.75 5.46
N GLY A 223 -17.86 -6.69 5.61
CA GLY A 223 -19.31 -6.74 5.46
C GLY A 223 -19.78 -7.15 4.07
N LEU A 224 -19.15 -6.56 3.05
CA LEU A 224 -19.42 -6.91 1.66
C LEU A 224 -19.04 -8.36 1.35
N HIS A 225 -17.92 -8.84 1.90
CA HIS A 225 -17.56 -10.25 1.81
C HIS A 225 -18.63 -11.16 2.42
N ARG A 226 -19.15 -10.83 3.61
CA ARG A 226 -20.22 -11.61 4.26
C ARG A 226 -21.51 -11.60 3.44
N GLN A 227 -21.91 -10.46 2.89
CA GLN A 227 -23.09 -10.33 2.03
C GLN A 227 -23.07 -11.31 0.83
N HIS A 228 -21.88 -11.61 0.30
CA HIS A 228 -21.71 -12.51 -0.85
C HIS A 228 -21.23 -13.92 -0.47
N THR A 229 -21.18 -14.28 0.82
CA THR A 229 -20.79 -15.63 1.28
C THR A 229 -21.76 -16.27 2.25
N ILE A 230 -22.50 -15.47 3.03
CA ILE A 230 -23.52 -15.94 3.97
C ILE A 230 -24.89 -15.67 3.32
N SER A 231 -25.59 -16.74 2.96
CA SER A 231 -26.90 -16.62 2.31
C SER A 231 -27.96 -16.13 3.29
N ASP A 232 -28.55 -14.98 3.00
CA ASP A 232 -29.73 -14.44 3.66
C ASP A 232 -30.69 -13.89 2.59
N PRO A 233 -31.68 -14.70 2.16
CA PRO A 233 -32.62 -14.31 1.10
C PRO A 233 -33.44 -13.06 1.43
N SER A 234 -33.53 -12.66 2.71
CA SER A 234 -34.24 -11.45 3.11
C SER A 234 -33.42 -10.17 2.88
N SER A 235 -32.09 -10.31 2.72
CA SER A 235 -31.14 -9.22 2.54
C SER A 235 -30.60 -9.14 1.11
N PHE A 236 -30.33 -10.29 0.49
CA PHE A 236 -29.72 -10.37 -0.84
C PHE A 236 -30.14 -11.64 -1.58
N PRO A 237 -30.45 -11.57 -2.90
CA PRO A 237 -30.78 -12.76 -3.69
C PRO A 237 -29.62 -13.77 -3.73
N PRO A 238 -29.79 -15.02 -3.26
CA PRO A 238 -28.72 -16.02 -3.23
C PRO A 238 -28.11 -16.30 -4.61
N GLU A 239 -28.93 -16.23 -5.67
CA GLU A 239 -28.53 -16.46 -7.06
C GLU A 239 -27.61 -15.35 -7.59
N ALA A 240 -27.72 -14.13 -7.05
CA ALA A 240 -26.87 -13.00 -7.41
C ALA A 240 -25.52 -12.99 -6.65
N MET A 241 -25.33 -13.87 -5.65
CA MET A 241 -24.10 -13.89 -4.85
C MET A 241 -22.87 -14.17 -5.73
N ASN A 242 -21.84 -13.33 -5.61
CA ASN A 242 -20.67 -13.43 -6.47
C ASN A 242 -19.40 -13.78 -5.67
N LYS A 243 -18.89 -15.00 -5.89
CA LYS A 243 -17.67 -15.51 -5.22
C LYS A 243 -16.42 -14.66 -5.52
N THR A 244 -16.31 -14.12 -6.74
CA THR A 244 -15.14 -13.30 -7.12
C THR A 244 -15.15 -11.97 -6.36
N LEU A 245 -16.29 -11.29 -6.34
CA LEU A 245 -16.48 -10.06 -5.57
C LEU A 245 -16.24 -10.30 -4.08
N ALA A 246 -16.77 -11.39 -3.52
CA ALA A 246 -16.54 -11.77 -2.13
C ALA A 246 -15.04 -11.94 -1.82
N LEU A 247 -14.30 -12.63 -2.69
CA LEU A 247 -12.86 -12.82 -2.52
C LEU A 247 -12.11 -11.49 -2.66
N CYS A 248 -12.44 -10.66 -3.66
CA CYS A 248 -11.85 -9.34 -3.83
C CYS A 248 -12.08 -8.45 -2.59
N ALA A 249 -13.28 -8.44 -2.02
CA ALA A 249 -13.61 -7.68 -0.82
C ALA A 249 -12.82 -8.17 0.41
N LEU A 250 -12.71 -9.49 0.61
CA LEU A 250 -11.89 -10.07 1.67
C LEU A 250 -10.41 -9.70 1.51
N TRP A 251 -9.88 -9.82 0.31
CA TRP A 251 -8.48 -9.48 0.02
C TRP A 251 -8.20 -8.01 0.24
N ALA A 252 -9.09 -7.14 -0.22
CA ALA A 252 -9.01 -5.71 0.01
C ALA A 252 -9.01 -5.39 1.52
N ALA A 253 -9.88 -6.03 2.31
CA ALA A 253 -9.90 -5.87 3.77
C ALA A 253 -8.58 -6.30 4.44
N ILE A 254 -8.00 -7.43 3.99
CA ILE A 254 -6.70 -7.92 4.49
C ILE A 254 -5.58 -6.93 4.15
N VAL A 255 -5.50 -6.46 2.92
CA VAL A 255 -4.45 -5.50 2.49
C VAL A 255 -4.58 -4.19 3.26
N VAL A 256 -5.80 -3.68 3.46
CA VAL A 256 -6.04 -2.50 4.31
C VAL A 256 -5.62 -2.76 5.75
N GLY A 257 -5.93 -3.93 6.32
CA GLY A 257 -5.48 -4.33 7.66
C GLY A 257 -3.95 -4.36 7.80
N VAL A 258 -3.26 -4.96 6.84
CA VAL A 258 -1.78 -4.98 6.80
C VAL A 258 -1.21 -3.58 6.65
N ALA A 259 -1.79 -2.75 5.77
CA ALA A 259 -1.39 -1.34 5.61
C ALA A 259 -1.63 -0.52 6.89
N THR A 260 -2.68 -0.83 7.64
CA THR A 260 -2.97 -0.21 8.94
C THR A 260 -1.90 -0.55 9.97
N VAL A 261 -1.59 -1.83 10.14
CA VAL A 261 -0.54 -2.31 11.05
C VAL A 261 0.82 -1.69 10.66
N THR A 262 1.09 -1.64 9.36
CA THR A 262 2.27 -0.98 8.81
C THR A 262 2.30 0.50 9.20
N GLY A 263 1.22 1.24 8.98
CA GLY A 263 1.09 2.65 9.35
C GLY A 263 1.36 2.91 10.83
N LEU A 264 0.94 2.01 11.72
CA LEU A 264 1.24 2.09 13.15
C LEU A 264 2.75 1.97 13.43
N PHE A 265 3.45 1.03 12.79
CA PHE A 265 4.92 0.93 12.89
C PHE A 265 5.65 2.14 12.27
N LEU A 266 4.99 2.85 11.34
CA LEU A 266 5.53 4.02 10.68
C LEU A 266 5.29 5.35 11.43
N ILE A 267 4.54 5.37 12.54
CA ILE A 267 4.29 6.58 13.34
C ILE A 267 5.58 7.38 13.64
N PRO A 268 6.71 6.77 14.06
CA PRO A 268 7.95 7.52 14.32
C PRO A 268 8.50 8.27 13.08
N TYR A 269 8.16 7.81 11.88
CA TYR A 269 8.69 8.27 10.60
C TYR A 269 7.73 9.21 9.87
N ASN A 270 6.42 8.96 9.91
CA ASN A 270 5.41 9.70 9.14
C ASN A 270 5.05 11.08 9.70
N GLY A 271 5.63 11.48 10.84
CA GLY A 271 5.33 12.77 11.46
C GLY A 271 4.00 12.81 12.22
N ALA A 272 3.26 11.70 12.27
CA ALA A 272 2.07 11.56 13.09
C ALA A 272 2.39 11.87 14.56
N PHE A 273 1.54 12.69 15.18
CA PHE A 273 1.68 13.13 16.58
C PHE A 273 3.00 13.87 16.91
N LYS A 274 3.77 14.35 15.92
CA LYS A 274 4.98 15.14 16.22
C LYS A 274 4.61 16.60 16.52
N SER A 275 4.99 17.05 17.71
CA SER A 275 5.12 18.47 18.02
C SER A 275 6.17 19.11 17.09
N LYS A 276 5.82 20.19 16.38
CA LYS A 276 6.80 21.01 15.64
C LYS A 276 7.73 21.69 16.65
N GLY A 277 8.80 21.02 17.06
CA GLY A 277 9.77 21.57 18.00
C GLY A 277 10.93 20.64 18.34
N ARG A 278 11.94 20.61 17.47
CA ARG A 278 13.40 20.60 17.74
C ARG A 278 14.14 20.09 16.51
N GLU A 279 14.77 21.03 15.81
CA GLU A 279 15.85 20.73 14.88
C GLU A 279 16.97 20.03 15.65
N THR A 280 17.34 18.83 15.23
CA THR A 280 18.46 18.08 15.81
C THR A 280 19.76 18.57 15.19
N GLU A 281 20.56 19.15 16.07
CA GLU A 281 21.91 19.69 15.90
C GLU A 281 22.87 18.68 15.23
N HIS A 282 23.54 19.12 14.16
CA HIS A 282 24.57 18.37 13.45
C HIS A 282 25.86 18.31 14.28
N LYS A 283 26.41 17.10 14.48
CA LYS A 283 27.68 16.86 15.17
C LYS A 283 28.87 16.97 14.18
N PRO A 284 30.00 17.63 14.55
CA PRO A 284 31.10 17.86 13.61
C PRO A 284 32.02 16.64 13.46
N LEU A 285 32.63 16.52 12.27
CA LEU A 285 33.67 15.54 11.93
C LEU A 285 35.02 15.94 12.53
N SER A 286 35.78 14.95 12.99
CA SER A 286 37.20 15.05 13.31
C SER A 286 38.07 14.36 12.25
N THR A 287 39.26 14.92 12.04
CA THR A 287 40.17 14.77 10.89
C THR A 287 41.27 13.72 11.05
N SER A 288 41.65 13.15 9.90
CA SER A 288 43.00 12.82 9.38
C SER A 288 44.05 12.10 10.25
N SER A 289 44.52 10.93 9.79
CA SER A 289 45.95 10.68 9.47
C SER A 289 46.19 9.21 9.08
N GLU A 290 45.88 8.79 7.85
CA GLU A 290 46.29 7.45 7.36
C GLU A 290 46.35 7.36 5.81
N GLU A 291 46.62 8.48 5.13
CA GLU A 291 46.32 8.61 3.69
C GLU A 291 47.35 8.01 2.71
N SER A 292 48.55 7.62 3.12
CA SER A 292 49.57 7.19 2.14
C SER A 292 49.69 5.67 1.92
N SER A 293 49.14 4.84 2.82
CA SER A 293 49.17 3.36 2.71
C SER A 293 47.84 2.79 2.16
N ALA A 294 46.72 3.46 2.44
CA ALA A 294 45.38 3.05 2.06
C ALA A 294 45.07 3.18 0.54
N ALA A 295 45.76 4.06 -0.18
CA ALA A 295 45.49 4.35 -1.59
C ALA A 295 45.79 3.17 -2.53
N MET A 296 46.81 2.34 -2.26
CA MET A 296 47.13 1.15 -3.06
C MET A 296 46.24 -0.06 -2.74
N ALA A 297 45.78 -0.20 -1.48
CA ALA A 297 44.81 -1.24 -1.10
C ALA A 297 43.43 -1.01 -1.77
N ASN A 298 43.11 0.24 -2.11
CA ASN A 298 41.80 0.65 -2.62
C ASN A 298 41.56 0.32 -4.11
N ILE A 299 42.61 0.16 -4.93
CA ILE A 299 42.44 -0.16 -6.37
C ILE A 299 42.16 -1.65 -6.60
N GLY A 300 42.77 -2.53 -5.79
CA GLY A 300 42.58 -3.98 -5.89
C GLY A 300 41.15 -4.40 -5.58
N GLU A 301 40.54 -3.83 -4.54
CA GLU A 301 39.13 -4.08 -4.19
C GLU A 301 38.18 -3.61 -5.30
N LYS A 302 38.41 -2.42 -5.87
CA LYS A 302 37.61 -1.89 -6.98
C LYS A 302 37.67 -2.79 -8.22
N LEU A 303 38.87 -3.25 -8.58
CA LEU A 303 39.07 -4.21 -9.66
C LEU A 303 38.38 -5.54 -9.37
N LEU A 304 38.42 -6.03 -8.13
CA LEU A 304 37.77 -7.28 -7.75
C LEU A 304 36.23 -7.18 -7.82
N VAL A 305 35.65 -6.05 -7.40
CA VAL A 305 34.21 -5.77 -7.60
C VAL A 305 33.86 -5.79 -9.09
N LEU A 306 34.64 -5.11 -9.94
CA LEU A 306 34.43 -5.11 -11.39
C LEU A 306 34.53 -6.52 -12.00
N LEU A 307 35.58 -7.26 -11.67
CA LEU A 307 35.82 -8.60 -12.22
C LEU A 307 34.73 -9.59 -11.78
N THR A 308 34.30 -9.54 -10.52
CA THR A 308 33.24 -10.43 -10.00
C THR A 308 31.87 -10.08 -10.59
N PHE A 309 31.59 -8.81 -10.85
CA PHE A 309 30.40 -8.38 -11.59
C PHE A 309 30.42 -8.84 -13.06
N LEU A 310 31.54 -8.65 -13.76
CA LEU A 310 31.67 -9.13 -15.15
C LEU A 310 31.55 -10.67 -15.22
N PHE A 311 32.13 -11.37 -14.24
CA PHE A 311 31.98 -12.81 -14.10
C PHE A 311 30.52 -13.21 -13.92
N SER A 312 29.76 -12.54 -13.04
CA SER A 312 28.34 -12.84 -12.86
C SER A 312 27.53 -12.56 -14.13
N LEU A 313 27.79 -11.48 -14.87
CA LEU A 313 27.14 -11.22 -16.15
C LEU A 313 27.38 -12.35 -17.17
N VAL A 314 28.62 -12.83 -17.29
CA VAL A 314 28.96 -13.92 -18.20
C VAL A 314 28.23 -15.20 -17.80
N ILE A 315 28.32 -15.61 -16.54
CA ILE A 315 27.66 -16.83 -16.06
C ILE A 315 26.14 -16.74 -16.23
N ASN A 316 25.54 -15.59 -15.95
CA ASN A 316 24.10 -15.41 -16.04
C ASN A 316 23.64 -15.38 -17.50
N GLY A 317 24.43 -14.79 -18.40
CA GLY A 317 24.21 -14.85 -19.85
C GLY A 317 24.27 -16.28 -20.37
N LEU A 318 25.27 -17.06 -19.95
CA LEU A 318 25.40 -18.48 -20.33
C LEU A 318 24.28 -19.36 -19.76
N ALA A 319 23.80 -19.07 -18.54
CA ALA A 319 22.63 -19.75 -17.96
C ALA A 319 21.34 -19.40 -18.73
N ALA A 320 21.17 -18.14 -19.12
CA ALA A 320 20.01 -17.69 -19.88
C ALA A 320 19.99 -18.23 -21.33
N SER A 321 21.16 -18.44 -21.95
CA SER A 321 21.28 -19.02 -23.29
C SER A 321 21.21 -20.55 -23.32
N GLY A 322 21.18 -21.21 -22.15
CA GLY A 322 21.19 -22.68 -22.07
C GLY A 322 22.57 -23.30 -22.32
N SER A 323 23.64 -22.51 -22.21
CA SER A 323 25.02 -23.01 -22.42
C SER A 323 25.61 -23.70 -21.19
N LEU A 324 25.03 -23.52 -19.99
CA LEU A 324 25.51 -24.12 -18.73
C LEU A 324 24.77 -25.40 -18.32
N SER A 325 23.63 -25.71 -18.96
CA SER A 325 22.72 -26.79 -18.56
C SER A 325 21.82 -27.16 -19.73
N ALA A 326 21.21 -28.34 -19.68
CA ALA A 326 20.29 -28.80 -20.72
C ALA A 326 19.07 -27.87 -20.91
N ASP A 327 18.62 -27.23 -19.83
CA ASP A 327 17.50 -26.30 -19.82
C ASP A 327 17.98 -24.88 -19.49
N THR A 328 17.36 -23.89 -20.13
CA THR A 328 17.43 -22.48 -19.77
C THR A 328 16.64 -22.20 -18.48
N ILE A 329 16.87 -21.03 -17.88
CA ILE A 329 16.12 -20.56 -16.69
C ILE A 329 14.61 -20.58 -16.95
N ALA A 330 14.18 -20.08 -18.11
CA ALA A 330 12.78 -20.01 -18.49
C ALA A 330 12.17 -21.41 -18.73
N GLU A 331 12.95 -22.35 -19.25
CA GLU A 331 12.48 -23.74 -19.43
C GLU A 331 12.35 -24.49 -18.11
N VAL A 332 13.29 -24.33 -17.18
CA VAL A 332 13.15 -24.90 -15.83
C VAL A 332 11.93 -24.34 -15.12
N SER A 333 11.70 -23.02 -15.25
CA SER A 333 10.51 -22.36 -14.70
C SER A 333 9.19 -22.93 -15.25
N ASP A 334 9.17 -23.30 -16.53
CA ASP A 334 8.00 -23.88 -17.17
C ASP A 334 7.81 -25.37 -16.84
N LYS A 335 8.90 -26.11 -16.57
CA LYS A 335 8.84 -27.50 -16.07
C LYS A 335 8.33 -27.60 -14.64
N TYR A 336 8.56 -26.56 -13.83
CA TYR A 336 8.15 -26.49 -12.44
C TYR A 336 7.27 -25.24 -12.20
N PRO A 337 6.06 -25.20 -12.78
CA PRO A 337 5.19 -24.04 -12.67
C PRO A 337 4.73 -23.84 -11.23
N THR A 338 4.66 -22.58 -10.80
CA THR A 338 4.13 -22.20 -9.48
C THR A 338 3.14 -21.06 -9.64
N TYR A 339 2.19 -20.95 -8.71
CA TYR A 339 1.24 -19.83 -8.69
C TYR A 339 1.88 -18.45 -8.42
N VAL A 340 3.18 -18.36 -8.15
CA VAL A 340 3.91 -17.09 -7.96
C VAL A 340 5.07 -16.91 -8.94
N THR A 341 5.17 -17.78 -9.94
CA THR A 341 6.14 -17.64 -11.03
C THR A 341 5.54 -16.70 -12.10
N PRO A 342 6.21 -15.58 -12.44
CA PRO A 342 5.68 -14.65 -13.44
C PRO A 342 5.94 -15.16 -14.85
N ASP A 343 5.35 -14.49 -15.85
CA ASP A 343 5.60 -14.82 -17.26
C ASP A 343 7.07 -14.62 -17.67
N ARG A 344 7.48 -15.27 -18.77
CA ARG A 344 8.87 -15.28 -19.26
C ARG A 344 9.44 -13.87 -19.49
N LEU A 345 8.63 -12.92 -19.97
CA LEU A 345 9.06 -11.54 -20.19
C LEU A 345 9.55 -10.87 -18.90
N THR A 346 8.96 -11.24 -17.75
CA THR A 346 9.26 -10.57 -16.48
C THR A 346 10.71 -10.77 -16.06
N PHE A 347 11.35 -11.88 -16.43
CA PHE A 347 12.77 -12.14 -16.16
C PHE A 347 13.72 -11.14 -16.84
N ALA A 348 13.26 -10.36 -17.83
CA ALA A 348 14.05 -9.30 -18.45
C ALA A 348 14.44 -8.16 -17.49
N VAL A 349 13.83 -8.10 -16.29
CA VAL A 349 14.18 -7.15 -15.23
C VAL A 349 15.66 -7.21 -14.84
N TRP A 350 16.30 -8.37 -15.00
CA TRP A 350 17.73 -8.54 -14.75
C TRP A 350 18.59 -7.63 -15.61
N GLY A 351 18.18 -7.33 -16.86
CA GLY A 351 18.88 -6.37 -17.70
C GLY A 351 18.92 -4.98 -17.08
N VAL A 352 17.80 -4.52 -16.52
CA VAL A 352 17.72 -3.22 -15.81
C VAL A 352 18.55 -3.25 -14.53
N ILE A 353 18.45 -4.34 -13.75
CA ILE A 353 19.24 -4.51 -12.52
C ILE A 353 20.74 -4.42 -12.83
N TYR A 354 21.23 -5.17 -13.82
CA TYR A 354 22.64 -5.15 -14.20
C TYR A 354 23.11 -3.81 -14.73
N ILE A 355 22.28 -3.10 -15.50
CA ILE A 355 22.64 -1.74 -15.97
C ILE A 355 22.82 -0.81 -14.76
N LEU A 356 21.90 -0.82 -13.80
CA LEU A 356 21.97 0.03 -12.62
C LEU A 356 23.14 -0.36 -11.69
N GLU A 357 23.42 -1.66 -11.54
CA GLU A 357 24.58 -2.13 -10.80
C GLU A 357 25.91 -1.77 -11.49
N LEU A 358 25.96 -1.81 -12.83
CA LEU A 358 27.13 -1.38 -13.59
C LEU A 358 27.43 0.10 -13.32
N VAL A 359 26.41 0.95 -13.16
CA VAL A 359 26.62 2.36 -12.80
C VAL A 359 27.39 2.46 -11.48
N LEU A 360 27.00 1.71 -10.44
CA LEU A 360 27.75 1.65 -9.17
C LEU A 360 29.18 1.13 -9.37
N VAL A 361 29.31 0.03 -10.11
CA VAL A 361 30.59 -0.65 -10.36
C VAL A 361 31.58 0.24 -11.12
N VAL A 362 31.09 1.12 -12.01
CA VAL A 362 31.93 2.10 -12.72
C VAL A 362 32.18 3.32 -11.83
N ALA A 363 31.16 3.83 -11.14
CA ALA A 363 31.26 5.03 -10.31
C ALA A 363 32.28 4.91 -9.18
N GLN A 364 32.54 3.69 -8.66
CA GLN A 364 33.55 3.47 -7.63
C GLN A 364 34.98 3.83 -8.07
N PHE A 365 35.26 3.92 -9.38
CA PHE A 365 36.56 4.34 -9.91
C PHE A 365 36.74 5.87 -9.90
N GLY A 366 35.68 6.63 -9.65
CA GLY A 366 35.78 8.07 -9.43
C GLY A 366 36.52 8.43 -8.13
N THR A 367 36.87 9.70 -7.96
CA THR A 367 37.62 10.24 -6.83
C THR A 367 36.74 10.86 -5.74
N SER A 368 35.45 10.49 -5.67
CA SER A 368 34.55 11.08 -4.68
C SER A 368 34.76 10.45 -3.30
N GLU A 369 35.17 11.27 -2.32
CA GLU A 369 35.33 10.88 -0.92
C GLU A 369 34.05 10.26 -0.34
N ARG A 370 32.88 10.73 -0.80
CA ARG A 370 31.58 10.20 -0.42
C ARG A 370 31.39 8.75 -0.90
N THR A 371 31.79 8.45 -2.14
CA THR A 371 31.78 7.09 -2.71
C THR A 371 32.68 6.17 -1.89
N GLU A 372 33.90 6.63 -1.58
CA GLU A 372 34.86 5.87 -0.78
C GLU A 372 34.32 5.56 0.62
N LYS A 373 33.72 6.55 1.28
CA LYS A 373 33.12 6.38 2.60
C LYS A 373 31.93 5.43 2.59
N ALA A 374 31.07 5.51 1.58
CA ALA A 374 29.93 4.62 1.44
C ALA A 374 30.37 3.17 1.19
N LEU A 375 31.35 2.95 0.30
CA LEU A 375 31.78 1.63 -0.13
C LEU A 375 32.77 0.93 0.84
N SER A 376 33.49 1.70 1.66
CA SER A 376 34.35 1.17 2.71
C SER A 376 33.59 0.83 4.01
N LYS A 377 32.33 1.24 4.14
CA LYS A 377 31.54 1.07 5.36
C LYS A 377 31.42 -0.40 5.77
N LEU A 378 31.83 -0.70 7.00
CA LEU A 378 31.72 -2.03 7.60
C LEU A 378 30.28 -2.30 8.03
N GLY A 379 29.74 -3.43 7.57
CA GLY A 379 28.38 -3.83 7.91
C GLY A 379 28.31 -4.46 9.29
N CYS A 380 27.30 -4.07 10.08
CA CYS A 380 27.10 -4.61 11.44
C CYS A 380 26.85 -6.13 11.47
N LEU A 381 26.33 -6.71 10.39
CA LEU A 381 25.97 -8.12 10.29
C LEU A 381 27.14 -9.03 9.87
N THR A 382 28.10 -8.49 9.12
CA THR A 382 29.16 -9.30 8.47
C THR A 382 30.56 -8.90 8.89
N SER A 383 30.72 -7.70 9.47
CA SER A 383 32.02 -7.06 9.70
C SER A 383 32.87 -6.91 8.42
N LEU A 384 32.23 -6.93 7.24
CA LEU A 384 32.86 -6.74 5.94
C LEU A 384 32.50 -5.36 5.37
N SER A 385 33.42 -4.77 4.61
CA SER A 385 33.14 -3.54 3.87
C SER A 385 32.03 -3.77 2.83
N VAL A 386 31.39 -2.70 2.35
CA VAL A 386 30.38 -2.84 1.27
C VAL A 386 31.01 -3.47 0.02
N ARG A 387 32.26 -3.14 -0.34
CA ARG A 387 32.95 -3.78 -1.48
C ARG A 387 33.08 -5.29 -1.35
N TRP A 388 33.52 -5.77 -0.19
CA TRP A 388 33.62 -7.22 0.06
C TRP A 388 32.27 -7.91 0.02
N ARG A 389 31.23 -7.26 0.54
CA ARG A 389 29.85 -7.77 0.43
C ARG A 389 29.37 -7.81 -1.02
N LEU A 390 29.67 -6.79 -1.83
CA LEU A 390 29.35 -6.76 -3.26
C LEU A 390 30.06 -7.89 -4.02
N ILE A 391 31.35 -8.11 -3.76
CA ILE A 391 32.13 -9.20 -4.36
C ILE A 391 31.46 -10.55 -4.08
N ILE A 392 31.13 -10.83 -2.82
CA ILE A 392 30.48 -12.08 -2.45
C ILE A 392 29.08 -12.15 -3.05
N ALA A 393 28.34 -11.04 -3.06
CA ALA A 393 27.01 -10.98 -3.64
C ALA A 393 27.02 -11.30 -5.15
N PHE A 394 27.97 -10.76 -5.93
CA PHE A 394 28.11 -11.09 -7.35
C PHE A 394 28.54 -12.54 -7.59
N LEU A 395 29.41 -13.10 -6.75
CA LEU A 395 29.78 -14.52 -6.83
C LEU A 395 28.60 -15.43 -6.51
N LEU A 396 27.78 -15.12 -5.50
CA LEU A 396 26.57 -15.87 -5.20
C LEU A 396 25.52 -15.69 -6.30
N ASN A 397 25.41 -14.50 -6.88
CA ASN A 397 24.55 -14.21 -8.03
C ASN A 397 24.93 -15.08 -9.25
N ALA A 398 26.22 -15.24 -9.52
CA ALA A 398 26.73 -16.15 -10.54
C ALA A 398 26.45 -17.63 -10.20
N LEU A 399 26.56 -18.00 -8.92
CA LEU A 399 26.50 -19.40 -8.49
C LEU A 399 25.08 -19.99 -8.44
N TRP A 400 24.06 -19.21 -8.08
CA TRP A 400 22.72 -19.78 -7.88
C TRP A 400 22.08 -20.24 -9.19
N LEU A 401 22.36 -19.57 -10.32
CA LEU A 401 21.76 -19.87 -11.61
C LEU A 401 22.15 -21.25 -12.15
N PRO A 402 23.44 -21.63 -12.22
CA PRO A 402 23.84 -22.99 -12.60
C PRO A 402 23.25 -24.06 -11.67
N LEU A 403 23.14 -23.78 -10.37
CA LEU A 403 22.51 -24.72 -9.43
C LEU A 403 21.01 -24.88 -9.73
N TYR A 404 20.33 -23.77 -10.01
CA TYR A 404 18.91 -23.76 -10.34
C TYR A 404 18.63 -24.48 -11.66
N THR A 405 19.40 -24.18 -12.71
CA THR A 405 19.17 -24.78 -14.04
C THR A 405 19.55 -26.26 -14.10
N ASN A 406 20.41 -26.74 -13.19
CA ASN A 406 20.68 -28.16 -12.98
C ASN A 406 19.73 -28.82 -11.95
N LEU A 407 18.58 -28.19 -11.66
CA LEU A 407 17.52 -28.70 -10.78
C LEU A 407 17.96 -28.94 -9.32
N GLN A 408 19.08 -28.36 -8.89
CA GLN A 408 19.57 -28.45 -7.51
C GLN A 408 18.89 -27.38 -6.64
N PHE A 409 17.56 -27.32 -6.64
CA PHE A 409 16.75 -26.26 -6.04
C PHE A 409 17.09 -25.99 -4.57
N GLY A 410 17.43 -27.03 -3.80
CA GLY A 410 17.79 -26.89 -2.38
C GLY A 410 19.12 -26.15 -2.18
N LYS A 411 20.13 -26.46 -2.99
CA LYS A 411 21.42 -25.74 -2.96
C LYS A 411 21.27 -24.34 -3.52
N ALA A 412 20.51 -24.18 -4.60
CA ALA A 412 20.18 -22.87 -5.16
C ALA A 412 19.47 -22.00 -4.12
N LEU A 413 18.53 -22.55 -3.34
CA LEU A 413 17.81 -21.82 -2.30
C LEU A 413 18.75 -21.33 -1.20
N LEU A 414 19.69 -22.16 -0.76
CA LEU A 414 20.70 -21.77 0.22
C LEU A 414 21.54 -20.59 -0.30
N VAL A 415 22.02 -20.66 -1.55
CA VAL A 415 22.80 -19.59 -2.18
C VAL A 415 21.98 -18.31 -2.33
N ILE A 416 20.71 -18.42 -2.74
CA ILE A 416 19.78 -17.28 -2.85
C ILE A 416 19.53 -16.61 -1.49
N ILE A 417 19.38 -17.39 -0.41
CA ILE A 417 19.20 -16.83 0.94
C ILE A 417 20.45 -16.08 1.41
N LEU A 418 21.64 -16.65 1.20
CA LEU A 418 22.90 -15.97 1.53
C LEU A 418 23.06 -14.67 0.72
N TYR A 419 22.72 -14.73 -0.57
CA TYR A 419 22.71 -13.57 -1.45
C TYR A 419 21.74 -12.48 -0.97
N LEU A 420 20.52 -12.88 -0.57
CA LEU A 420 19.51 -11.98 -0.04
C LEU A 420 19.96 -11.27 1.25
N ILE A 421 20.60 -12.01 2.17
CA ILE A 421 21.14 -11.44 3.42
C ILE A 421 22.21 -10.38 3.12
N LEU A 422 23.10 -10.65 2.15
CA LEU A 422 24.13 -9.70 1.74
C LEU A 422 23.53 -8.47 1.08
N LEU A 423 22.58 -8.64 0.16
CA LEU A 423 21.88 -7.51 -0.48
C LEU A 423 21.16 -6.64 0.55
N LEU A 424 20.47 -7.24 1.52
CA LEU A 424 19.82 -6.51 2.60
C LEU A 424 20.86 -5.74 3.44
N SER A 425 21.98 -6.37 3.76
CA SER A 425 23.07 -5.73 4.50
C SER A 425 23.66 -4.52 3.75
N ILE A 426 23.90 -4.65 2.44
CA ILE A 426 24.38 -3.56 1.59
C ILE A 426 23.33 -2.45 1.51
N TYR A 427 22.07 -2.81 1.26
CA TYR A 427 20.94 -1.88 1.18
C TYR A 427 20.80 -1.02 2.45
N ILE A 428 20.93 -1.62 3.64
CA ILE A 428 20.86 -0.90 4.91
C ILE A 428 22.00 0.10 5.07
N ASP A 429 23.20 -0.23 4.57
CA ASP A 429 24.39 0.60 4.75
C ASP A 429 24.54 1.73 3.75
N VAL A 430 24.06 1.50 2.53
CA VAL A 430 24.08 2.45 1.41
C VAL A 430 22.80 3.33 1.38
N ASN A 431 21.85 3.03 2.28
CA ASN A 431 20.45 3.48 2.34
C ASN A 431 20.08 4.80 1.61
N THR A 432 19.08 4.66 0.75
CA THR A 432 18.50 5.63 -0.19
C THR A 432 17.85 6.87 0.44
N VAL A 433 17.59 6.84 1.76
CA VAL A 433 16.97 7.98 2.48
C VAL A 433 17.97 9.11 2.77
N SER A 434 19.28 8.87 2.59
CA SER A 434 20.34 9.86 2.85
C SER A 434 20.96 10.49 1.60
N LEU A 435 20.42 10.17 0.41
CA LEU A 435 20.96 10.61 -0.86
C LEU A 435 20.33 11.96 -1.22
N GLN A 436 21.17 12.98 -1.35
CA GLN A 436 20.73 14.37 -1.46
C GLN A 436 20.31 14.74 -2.89
N SER A 437 20.55 13.85 -3.86
CA SER A 437 20.21 14.08 -5.26
C SER A 437 19.74 12.79 -5.96
N PHE A 438 19.00 12.99 -7.05
CA PHE A 438 18.58 11.91 -7.95
C PHE A 438 19.78 11.09 -8.46
N TRP A 439 20.89 11.74 -8.81
CA TRP A 439 22.08 11.05 -9.32
C TRP A 439 22.75 10.15 -8.30
N GLU A 440 22.80 10.58 -7.03
CA GLU A 440 23.29 9.72 -5.96
C GLU A 440 22.39 8.49 -5.77
N TRP A 441 21.07 8.68 -5.85
CA TRP A 441 20.13 7.56 -5.83
C TRP A 441 20.35 6.59 -6.99
N VAL A 442 20.54 7.09 -8.22
CA VAL A 442 20.85 6.24 -9.37
C VAL A 442 22.12 5.44 -9.11
N VAL A 443 23.20 6.10 -8.69
CA VAL A 443 24.52 5.47 -8.56
C VAL A 443 24.56 4.44 -7.42
N TYR A 444 24.09 4.80 -6.23
CA TYR A 444 24.33 3.97 -5.03
C TYR A 444 23.16 3.07 -4.67
N GLY A 445 21.94 3.58 -4.84
CA GLY A 445 20.76 2.96 -4.26
C GLY A 445 19.97 2.09 -5.23
N SER A 446 19.80 2.57 -6.46
CA SER A 446 18.80 2.03 -7.38
C SER A 446 19.06 0.58 -7.78
N GLY A 447 20.30 0.22 -8.16
CA GLY A 447 20.64 -1.15 -8.55
C GLY A 447 20.45 -2.17 -7.42
N ILE A 448 20.96 -1.84 -6.22
CA ILE A 448 20.83 -2.70 -5.04
C ILE A 448 19.37 -2.83 -4.60
N ALA A 449 18.58 -1.75 -4.65
CA ALA A 449 17.17 -1.77 -4.31
C ALA A 449 16.34 -2.62 -5.29
N CYS A 450 16.58 -2.48 -6.60
CA CYS A 450 15.97 -3.32 -7.63
C CYS A 450 16.32 -4.80 -7.43
N ASN A 451 17.58 -5.10 -7.16
CA ASN A 451 18.04 -6.47 -6.95
C ASN A 451 17.42 -7.09 -5.69
N LEU A 452 17.46 -6.37 -4.57
CA LEU A 452 16.85 -6.80 -3.31
C LEU A 452 15.35 -7.08 -3.47
N SER A 453 14.64 -6.21 -4.18
CA SER A 453 13.21 -6.38 -4.50
C SER A 453 12.94 -7.68 -5.24
N TRP A 454 13.69 -7.94 -6.31
CA TRP A 454 13.53 -9.12 -7.14
C TRP A 454 13.89 -10.42 -6.42
N VAL A 455 15.01 -10.44 -5.70
CA VAL A 455 15.53 -11.65 -5.04
C VAL A 455 14.60 -12.13 -3.92
N ILE A 456 13.88 -11.24 -3.24
CA ILE A 456 12.85 -11.62 -2.25
C ILE A 456 11.81 -12.53 -2.91
N VAL A 457 11.35 -12.17 -4.11
CA VAL A 457 10.32 -12.92 -4.82
C VAL A 457 10.88 -14.19 -5.45
N ALA A 458 12.10 -14.13 -5.99
CA ALA A 458 12.81 -15.31 -6.50
C ALA A 458 13.05 -16.37 -5.40
N THR A 459 13.30 -15.95 -4.16
CA THR A 459 13.45 -16.85 -3.01
C THR A 459 12.16 -17.64 -2.76
N LEU A 460 11.01 -16.98 -2.84
CA LEU A 460 9.69 -17.62 -2.64
C LEU A 460 9.36 -18.59 -3.78
N ALA A 461 9.59 -18.18 -5.03
CA ALA A 461 9.40 -19.05 -6.19
C ALA A 461 10.30 -20.29 -6.10
N ASN A 462 11.60 -20.12 -5.81
CA ASN A 462 12.53 -21.25 -5.70
C ASN A 462 12.19 -22.19 -4.53
N LYS A 463 11.64 -21.67 -3.42
CA LYS A 463 11.11 -22.51 -2.34
C LYS A 463 9.95 -23.40 -2.80
N LEU A 464 9.05 -22.87 -3.64
CA LEU A 464 7.96 -23.66 -4.22
C LEU A 464 8.47 -24.66 -5.24
N ASN A 465 9.46 -24.31 -6.07
CA ASN A 465 10.11 -25.26 -6.98
C ASN A 465 10.77 -26.42 -6.22
N LEU A 466 11.42 -26.13 -5.09
CA LEU A 466 11.98 -27.16 -4.22
C LEU A 466 10.90 -28.10 -3.69
N ALA A 467 9.80 -27.56 -3.15
CA ALA A 467 8.69 -28.38 -2.68
C ALA A 467 8.09 -29.25 -3.81
N ALA A 468 7.89 -28.64 -4.98
CA ALA A 468 7.37 -29.30 -6.18
C ALA A 468 8.28 -30.44 -6.66
N SER A 469 9.61 -30.28 -6.57
CA SER A 469 10.57 -31.31 -6.94
C SER A 469 10.47 -32.60 -6.12
N TYR A 470 9.88 -32.51 -4.91
CA TYR A 470 9.55 -33.66 -4.07
C TYR A 470 8.08 -34.10 -4.17
N GLY A 471 7.30 -33.51 -5.08
CA GLY A 471 5.86 -33.76 -5.21
C GLY A 471 5.02 -33.16 -4.08
N ILE A 472 5.56 -32.24 -3.29
CA ILE A 472 4.89 -31.64 -2.13
C ILE A 472 4.19 -30.35 -2.55
N GLY A 473 2.90 -30.24 -2.23
CA GLY A 473 2.14 -29.00 -2.45
C GLY A 473 1.90 -28.67 -3.92
N VAL A 474 1.87 -29.68 -4.78
CA VAL A 474 1.53 -29.57 -6.20
C VAL A 474 0.05 -29.91 -6.37
N ASP A 475 -0.67 -29.09 -7.14
CA ASP A 475 -2.09 -29.32 -7.42
C ASP A 475 -2.31 -30.38 -8.52
N GLN A 476 -3.58 -30.64 -8.83
CA GLN A 476 -3.99 -31.60 -9.86
C GLN A 476 -3.52 -31.26 -11.29
N TYR A 477 -3.06 -30.03 -11.51
CA TYR A 477 -2.54 -29.55 -12.81
C TYR A 477 -1.02 -29.54 -12.87
N GLY A 478 -0.34 -30.04 -11.83
CA GLY A 478 1.12 -30.02 -11.75
C GLY A 478 1.71 -28.67 -11.31
N VAL A 479 0.89 -27.76 -10.76
CA VAL A 479 1.33 -26.42 -10.33
C VAL A 479 1.60 -26.39 -8.82
N ALA A 480 2.75 -25.88 -8.43
CA ALA A 480 3.12 -25.75 -7.03
C ALA A 480 2.39 -24.57 -6.34
N GLY A 481 1.84 -24.84 -5.17
CA GLY A 481 1.10 -23.89 -4.34
C GLY A 481 -0.41 -23.90 -4.62
N THR A 482 -1.10 -22.82 -4.22
CA THR A 482 -2.52 -22.61 -4.53
C THR A 482 -2.75 -21.14 -4.88
N PRO A 483 -3.84 -20.78 -5.58
CA PRO A 483 -4.20 -19.39 -5.80
C PRO A 483 -4.31 -18.59 -4.51
N HIS A 484 -4.91 -19.16 -3.45
CA HIS A 484 -5.08 -18.49 -2.16
C HIS A 484 -3.74 -18.18 -1.50
N PHE A 485 -2.79 -19.12 -1.54
CA PHE A 485 -1.45 -18.91 -1.01
C PHE A 485 -0.67 -17.87 -1.82
N ALA A 486 -0.77 -17.90 -3.15
CA ALA A 486 -0.15 -16.89 -4.00
C ALA A 486 -0.72 -15.49 -3.76
N ILE A 487 -2.03 -15.37 -3.54
CA ILE A 487 -2.64 -14.08 -3.21
C ILE A 487 -2.13 -13.54 -1.86
N LEU A 488 -1.95 -14.41 -0.85
CA LEU A 488 -1.32 -14.01 0.41
C LEU A 488 0.10 -13.46 0.18
N LEU A 489 0.90 -14.13 -0.65
CA LEU A 489 2.26 -13.66 -0.98
C LEU A 489 2.25 -12.32 -1.74
N VAL A 490 1.31 -12.13 -2.67
CA VAL A 490 1.09 -10.85 -3.35
C VAL A 490 0.73 -9.75 -2.36
N ALA A 491 -0.13 -10.03 -1.38
CA ALA A 491 -0.49 -9.06 -0.34
C ALA A 491 0.72 -8.66 0.52
N LEU A 492 1.56 -9.62 0.92
CA LEU A 492 2.79 -9.34 1.67
C LEU A 492 3.80 -8.53 0.84
N LEU A 493 3.96 -8.86 -0.45
CA LEU A 493 4.81 -8.12 -1.37
C LEU A 493 4.30 -6.69 -1.57
N ALA A 494 2.99 -6.53 -1.82
CA ALA A 494 2.36 -5.23 -2.00
C ALA A 494 2.50 -4.36 -0.75
N ALA A 495 2.23 -4.93 0.43
CA ALA A 495 2.43 -4.24 1.71
C ALA A 495 3.88 -3.77 1.88
N LYS A 496 4.86 -4.67 1.62
CA LYS A 496 6.27 -4.30 1.68
C LYS A 496 6.60 -3.18 0.69
N ALA A 497 6.15 -3.29 -0.57
CA ALA A 497 6.39 -2.28 -1.59
C ALA A 497 5.71 -0.93 -1.26
N ILE A 498 4.52 -0.93 -0.66
CA ILE A 498 3.87 0.28 -0.13
C ILE A 498 4.75 0.93 0.94
N VAL A 499 5.32 0.16 1.87
CA VAL A 499 6.25 0.70 2.89
C VAL A 499 7.46 1.35 2.21
N MET A 500 8.04 0.67 1.22
CA MET A 500 9.22 1.18 0.52
C MET A 500 8.90 2.45 -0.28
N GLY A 501 7.77 2.48 -0.98
CA GLY A 501 7.33 3.65 -1.75
C GLY A 501 6.91 4.84 -0.88
N THR A 502 6.31 4.60 0.29
CA THR A 502 5.80 5.68 1.16
C THR A 502 6.83 6.16 2.17
N ALA A 503 7.30 5.26 3.05
CA ALA A 503 8.18 5.61 4.17
C ALA A 503 9.64 5.85 3.75
N ARG A 504 10.07 5.21 2.65
CA ARG A 504 11.44 5.33 2.13
C ARG A 504 11.54 6.11 0.83
N SER A 505 10.41 6.37 0.16
CA SER A 505 10.39 6.96 -1.19
C SER A 505 11.29 6.20 -2.17
N ASP A 506 11.41 4.87 -1.98
CA ASP A 506 12.31 4.03 -2.76
C ASP A 506 11.63 3.59 -4.07
N LEU A 507 11.78 4.42 -5.10
CA LEU A 507 11.19 4.19 -6.41
C LEU A 507 11.68 2.89 -7.06
N ALA A 508 12.97 2.56 -6.91
CA ALA A 508 13.60 1.40 -7.54
C ALA A 508 12.99 0.09 -7.01
N TRP A 509 12.82 0.00 -5.68
CA TRP A 509 12.13 -1.13 -5.07
C TRP A 509 10.72 -1.26 -5.66
N SER A 510 9.90 -0.21 -5.54
CA SER A 510 8.49 -0.25 -5.95
C SER A 510 8.30 -0.61 -7.41
N LEU A 511 9.14 -0.10 -8.32
CA LEU A 511 9.04 -0.41 -9.76
C LEU A 511 9.28 -1.89 -10.06
N VAL A 512 10.25 -2.54 -9.39
CA VAL A 512 10.47 -3.98 -9.55
C VAL A 512 9.30 -4.79 -8.98
N ALA A 513 8.71 -4.34 -7.87
CA ALA A 513 7.48 -4.94 -7.33
C ALA A 513 6.34 -4.91 -8.35
N VAL A 514 6.10 -3.74 -8.93
CA VAL A 514 5.03 -3.51 -9.91
C VAL A 514 5.28 -4.32 -11.18
N TRP A 515 6.54 -4.36 -11.65
CA TRP A 515 6.94 -5.18 -12.80
C TRP A 515 6.66 -6.67 -12.58
N PHE A 516 7.01 -7.19 -11.39
CA PHE A 516 6.70 -8.56 -11.00
C PHE A 516 5.19 -8.84 -10.96
N LEU A 517 4.41 -7.95 -10.34
CA LEU A 517 2.95 -8.08 -10.25
C LEU A 517 2.29 -8.06 -11.65
N ALA A 518 2.78 -7.21 -12.55
CA ALA A 518 2.34 -7.21 -13.94
C ALA A 518 2.66 -8.53 -14.65
N GLY A 519 3.79 -9.17 -14.31
CA GLY A 519 4.15 -10.50 -14.77
C GLY A 519 3.21 -11.60 -14.34
N LEU A 520 2.85 -11.63 -13.05
CA LEU A 520 1.85 -12.57 -12.54
C LEU A 520 0.47 -12.33 -13.15
N TYR A 521 0.08 -11.07 -13.32
CA TYR A 521 -1.16 -10.74 -14.01
C TYR A 521 -1.20 -11.33 -15.43
N ARG A 522 -0.12 -11.17 -16.22
CA ARG A 522 -0.02 -11.75 -17.56
C ARG A 522 -0.06 -13.28 -17.52
N GLN A 523 0.69 -13.89 -16.61
CA GLN A 523 0.73 -15.36 -16.45
C GLN A 523 -0.67 -15.95 -16.21
N HIS A 524 -1.51 -15.28 -15.42
CA HIS A 524 -2.86 -15.77 -15.09
C HIS A 524 -3.99 -15.22 -15.98
N THR A 525 -3.64 -14.47 -17.04
CA THR A 525 -4.63 -13.94 -18.01
C THR A 525 -4.36 -14.45 -19.43
N TYR A 526 -3.09 -14.47 -19.85
CA TYR A 526 -2.64 -14.86 -21.19
C TYR A 526 -1.38 -15.74 -21.07
N PRO A 527 -1.49 -16.97 -20.53
CA PRO A 527 -0.33 -17.80 -20.29
C PRO A 527 0.34 -18.22 -21.60
N SER A 528 1.67 -18.16 -21.65
CA SER A 528 2.43 -18.79 -22.74
C SER A 528 2.65 -20.28 -22.47
N ASN A 529 3.03 -20.64 -21.24
CA ASN A 529 3.44 -22.01 -20.85
C ASN A 529 2.96 -22.43 -19.45
N PHE A 530 1.85 -21.84 -18.97
CA PHE A 530 1.22 -22.21 -17.71
C PHE A 530 -0.07 -23.01 -18.00
N PRO A 531 -0.41 -24.05 -17.21
CA PRO A 531 -1.63 -24.82 -17.43
C PRO A 531 -2.87 -23.92 -17.43
N GLN A 532 -3.66 -23.95 -18.50
CA GLN A 532 -4.81 -23.05 -18.66
C GLN A 532 -5.88 -23.30 -17.59
N GLU A 533 -6.05 -24.56 -17.20
CA GLU A 533 -6.98 -24.99 -16.17
C GLU A 533 -6.59 -24.53 -14.76
N ALA A 534 -5.30 -24.26 -14.53
CA ALA A 534 -4.78 -23.74 -13.28
C ALA A 534 -4.86 -22.20 -13.21
N MET A 535 -5.25 -21.50 -14.27
CA MET A 535 -5.32 -20.04 -14.26
C MET A 535 -6.29 -19.53 -13.20
N SER A 536 -5.86 -18.53 -12.42
CA SER A 536 -6.71 -17.88 -11.44
C SER A 536 -6.98 -16.43 -11.82
N ARG A 537 -8.19 -16.16 -12.32
CA ARG A 537 -8.64 -14.79 -12.61
C ARG A 537 -8.61 -13.92 -11.36
N THR A 538 -8.96 -14.46 -10.20
CA THR A 538 -8.89 -13.73 -8.92
C THR A 538 -7.46 -13.29 -8.61
N LEU A 539 -6.48 -14.20 -8.74
CA LEU A 539 -5.07 -13.86 -8.53
C LEU A 539 -4.58 -12.81 -9.53
N ALA A 540 -4.95 -12.94 -10.81
CA ALA A 540 -4.62 -11.94 -11.83
C ALA A 540 -5.12 -10.54 -11.43
N LEU A 541 -6.39 -10.44 -11.04
CA LEU A 541 -6.99 -9.16 -10.61
C LEU A 541 -6.33 -8.59 -9.36
N VAL A 542 -6.01 -9.45 -8.38
CA VAL A 542 -5.31 -8.99 -7.17
C VAL A 542 -3.91 -8.48 -7.51
N CYS A 543 -3.21 -9.11 -8.45
CA CYS A 543 -1.91 -8.60 -8.93
C CYS A 543 -2.04 -7.24 -9.60
N LEU A 544 -3.02 -7.08 -10.51
CA LEU A 544 -3.29 -5.82 -11.19
C LEU A 544 -3.62 -4.70 -10.18
N TRP A 545 -4.55 -4.97 -9.26
CA TRP A 545 -4.94 -4.00 -8.24
C TRP A 545 -3.77 -3.64 -7.32
N SER A 546 -3.02 -4.63 -6.85
CA SER A 546 -1.84 -4.41 -6.00
C SER A 546 -0.79 -3.56 -6.71
N GLY A 547 -0.56 -3.79 -8.01
CA GLY A 547 0.35 -2.97 -8.82
C GLY A 547 -0.08 -1.50 -8.89
N CYS A 548 -1.38 -1.24 -9.09
CA CYS A 548 -1.94 0.11 -9.07
C CYS A 548 -1.78 0.78 -7.69
N VAL A 549 -2.07 0.07 -6.61
CA VAL A 549 -1.95 0.59 -5.23
C VAL A 549 -0.51 0.92 -4.90
N VAL A 550 0.43 0.03 -5.19
CA VAL A 550 1.87 0.27 -4.96
C VAL A 550 2.35 1.48 -5.77
N SER A 551 1.89 1.62 -7.01
CA SER A 551 2.23 2.76 -7.87
C SER A 551 1.71 4.07 -7.28
N LEU A 552 0.44 4.10 -6.88
CA LEU A 552 -0.18 5.28 -6.24
C LEU A 552 0.55 5.65 -4.95
N ALA A 553 0.78 4.67 -4.07
CA ALA A 553 1.49 4.88 -2.81
C ALA A 553 2.91 5.43 -3.01
N THR A 554 3.62 4.93 -4.04
CA THR A 554 4.96 5.41 -4.39
C THR A 554 4.93 6.85 -4.91
N VAL A 555 3.99 7.18 -5.81
CA VAL A 555 3.80 8.55 -6.30
C VAL A 555 3.48 9.51 -5.14
N CYS A 556 2.56 9.13 -4.25
CA CYS A 556 2.24 9.92 -3.07
C CYS A 556 3.46 10.11 -2.15
N GLY A 557 4.27 9.07 -1.92
CA GLY A 557 5.49 9.15 -1.13
C GLY A 557 6.51 10.14 -1.69
N LEU A 558 6.71 10.11 -3.02
CA LEU A 558 7.59 11.06 -3.73
C LEU A 558 7.10 12.51 -3.62
N PHE A 559 5.79 12.76 -3.69
CA PHE A 559 5.26 14.11 -3.50
C PHE A 559 5.50 14.63 -2.08
N MET A 560 5.36 13.80 -1.05
CA MET A 560 5.58 14.23 0.34
C MET A 560 7.05 14.57 0.62
N THR A 561 7.99 13.80 0.07
CA THR A 561 9.42 14.13 0.20
C THR A 561 9.80 15.41 -0.53
N SER A 562 9.18 15.70 -1.68
CA SER A 562 9.36 16.98 -2.39
C SER A 562 8.84 18.18 -1.58
N SER A 563 7.69 18.04 -0.88
CA SER A 563 7.11 19.12 -0.07
C SER A 563 7.87 19.41 1.23
N ASN A 564 8.61 18.43 1.75
CA ASN A 564 9.43 18.57 2.96
C ASN A 564 10.85 19.10 2.68
N GLY A 565 11.14 19.56 1.45
CA GLY A 565 12.39 20.27 1.12
C GLY A 565 13.56 19.39 0.69
N ALA A 566 13.38 18.08 0.50
CA ALA A 566 14.48 17.18 0.10
C ALA A 566 14.93 17.33 -1.37
N PHE A 567 14.15 18.02 -2.20
CA PHE A 567 14.41 18.23 -3.63
C PHE A 567 14.29 19.70 -4.06
N ARG A 568 14.54 20.67 -3.15
CA ARG A 568 14.80 22.03 -3.61
C ARG A 568 16.25 22.11 -4.08
N PRO A 569 16.53 22.52 -5.33
CA PRO A 569 17.85 23.03 -5.67
C PRO A 569 18.18 24.13 -4.65
N ASN A 570 19.40 24.12 -4.11
CA ASN A 570 19.91 25.29 -3.41
C ASN A 570 19.99 26.43 -4.42
N ASP A 571 18.94 27.24 -4.51
CA ASP A 571 19.01 28.57 -5.11
C ASP A 571 19.76 29.45 -4.11
N GLY A 572 21.09 29.27 -4.09
CA GLY A 572 22.02 29.93 -3.19
C GLY A 572 23.37 30.10 -3.87
N ALA A 573 23.37 30.75 -5.04
CA ALA A 573 24.55 31.29 -5.68
C ALA A 573 24.15 32.37 -6.71
N ALA A 574 23.56 33.46 -6.22
CA ALA A 574 23.50 34.73 -6.93
C ALA A 574 23.26 35.86 -5.91
N GLU A 575 24.32 36.20 -5.16
CA GLU A 575 24.61 37.55 -4.69
C GLU A 575 26.10 37.68 -4.38
#